data_AF-A0A5R9AQL3-F1
#
_entry.id   AF-A0A5R9AQL3-F1
#
_cell.length_a   1.000
_cell.length_b   1.000
_cell.length_c   1.000
_cell.angle_alpha   90.00
_cell.angle_beta   90.00
_cell.angle_gamma   90.00
#
_symmetry.space_group_name_H-M   'P 1'
#
loop_
_entity.id
_entity.type
_entity.pdbx_description
1 polymer ?
#
loop_
_entity_poly.entity_id
_entity_poly.type
_entity_poly.pdbx_seq_one_letter_code
_entity_poly.pdbx_strand_id
1 'polypeptide(L)'
;MHNKLDQIFRLLDCTADEMEEMVMRHYFDWCSGKCYTPATNKAIDCHALNLELNTQDLQSLMADRALFNYFLNQYLESMLDFLEDAVCMRPLPTTTEARLMYKNSINNVHRFYNTDLMTTARNKKINEHVKN
;
A
#
# COMPACT_ATOMS: atom_id res chain seq x y z
N MET A 1 6.69 -9.72 22.66
CA MET A 1 6.32 -9.24 21.30
C MET A 1 6.00 -10.36 20.31
N HIS A 2 6.39 -11.62 20.53
CA HIS A 2 6.14 -12.78 19.65
C HIS A 2 4.69 -13.35 19.65
N ASN A 3 3.66 -12.60 20.05
CA ASN A 3 2.28 -13.13 20.11
C ASN A 3 1.33 -12.48 19.08
N LYS A 4 1.59 -11.23 18.68
CA LYS A 4 0.69 -10.51 17.75
C LYS A 4 0.87 -10.96 16.29
N LEU A 5 2.10 -11.16 15.81
CA LEU A 5 2.37 -11.64 14.44
C LEU A 5 1.81 -13.04 14.19
N ASP A 6 1.98 -13.96 15.14
CA ASP A 6 1.41 -15.31 15.04
C ASP A 6 -0.13 -15.29 14.99
N GLN A 7 -0.76 -14.33 15.66
CA GLN A 7 -2.22 -14.14 15.57
C GLN A 7 -2.64 -13.62 14.19
N ILE A 8 -1.85 -12.74 13.57
CA ILE A 8 -2.10 -12.28 12.19
C ILE A 8 -2.03 -13.48 11.25
N PHE A 9 -0.97 -14.28 11.33
CA PHE A 9 -0.78 -15.46 10.48
C PHE A 9 -1.94 -16.45 10.61
N ARG A 10 -2.42 -16.67 11.84
CA ARG A 10 -3.59 -17.53 12.09
C ARG A 10 -4.91 -16.96 11.59
N LEU A 11 -5.13 -15.64 11.74
CA LEU A 11 -6.37 -14.99 11.31
C LEU A 11 -6.47 -14.88 9.79
N LEU A 12 -5.34 -14.63 9.13
CA LEU A 12 -5.26 -14.48 7.67
C LEU A 12 -5.00 -15.80 6.96
N ASP A 13 -4.66 -16.86 7.70
CA ASP A 13 -4.24 -18.15 7.15
C ASP A 13 -3.09 -17.98 6.14
N CYS A 14 -1.98 -17.41 6.62
CA CYS A 14 -0.79 -17.14 5.82
C CYS A 14 0.51 -17.35 6.61
N THR A 15 1.59 -17.58 5.88
CA THR A 15 2.97 -17.72 6.37
C THR A 15 3.68 -16.36 6.42
N ALA A 16 4.86 -16.35 7.04
CA ALA A 16 5.71 -15.15 7.07
C ALA A 16 6.15 -14.71 5.66
N ASP A 17 6.52 -15.66 4.80
CA ASP A 17 6.95 -15.37 3.41
C ASP A 17 5.79 -14.80 2.59
N GLU A 18 4.58 -15.36 2.73
CA GLU A 18 3.37 -14.85 2.07
C GLU A 18 3.02 -13.44 2.56
N MET A 19 3.21 -13.15 3.85
CA MET A 19 3.02 -11.80 4.39
C MET A 19 4.03 -10.82 3.79
N GLU A 20 5.30 -11.19 3.69
CA GLU A 20 6.33 -10.36 3.06
C GLU A 20 5.96 -10.06 1.59
N GLU A 21 5.53 -11.07 0.84
CA GLU A 21 5.07 -10.90 -0.53
C GLU A 21 3.87 -9.95 -0.63
N MET A 22 2.91 -10.07 0.29
CA MET A 22 1.75 -9.19 0.36
C MET A 22 2.14 -7.73 0.63
N VAL A 23 3.01 -7.48 1.60
CA VAL A 23 3.52 -6.14 1.92
C VAL A 23 4.21 -5.53 0.69
N MET A 24 5.08 -6.30 0.04
CA MET A 24 5.80 -5.84 -1.15
C MET A 24 4.86 -5.55 -2.32
N ARG A 25 3.82 -6.37 -2.52
CA ARG A 25 2.80 -6.16 -3.54
C ARG A 25 2.02 -4.87 -3.28
N HIS A 26 1.62 -4.62 -2.03
CA HIS A 26 0.93 -3.38 -1.68
C HIS A 26 1.82 -2.15 -1.87
N TYR A 27 3.11 -2.24 -1.55
CA TYR A 27 4.06 -1.17 -1.82
C TYR A 27 4.21 -0.91 -3.32
N PHE A 28 4.31 -1.96 -4.13
CA PHE A 28 4.37 -1.86 -5.58
C PHE A 28 3.10 -1.24 -6.18
N ASP A 29 1.93 -1.67 -5.73
CA ASP A 29 0.63 -1.12 -6.17
C ASP A 29 0.53 0.36 -5.84
N TRP A 30 0.98 0.77 -4.64
CA TRP A 30 1.05 2.18 -4.28
C TRP A 30 2.00 2.94 -5.19
N CYS A 31 3.24 2.46 -5.38
CA CYS A 31 4.24 3.12 -6.23
C CYS A 31 3.75 3.26 -7.67
N SER A 32 3.24 2.18 -8.27
CA SER A 32 2.74 2.18 -9.64
C SER A 32 1.57 3.14 -9.82
N GLY A 33 0.64 3.20 -8.86
CA GLY A 33 -0.46 4.17 -8.82
C GLY A 33 -0.01 5.64 -8.81
N LYS A 34 1.24 5.92 -8.42
CA LYS A 34 1.84 7.27 -8.43
C LYS A 34 2.72 7.57 -9.63
N CYS A 35 2.85 6.63 -10.57
CA CYS A 35 3.73 6.79 -11.73
C CYS A 35 2.96 6.84 -13.05
N TYR A 36 1.63 6.92 -13.01
CA TYR A 36 0.83 7.08 -14.22
C TYR A 36 0.85 8.54 -14.69
N THR A 37 1.28 8.73 -15.94
CA THR A 37 1.21 10.03 -16.63
C THR A 37 0.29 9.93 -17.84
N PRO A 38 -0.42 11.02 -18.22
CA PRO A 38 -1.14 11.05 -19.50
C PRO A 38 -0.17 10.76 -20.65
N ALA A 39 -0.50 9.81 -21.51
CA ALA A 39 0.28 9.54 -22.72
C ALA A 39 0.29 10.82 -23.57
N THR A 40 1.44 11.50 -23.63
CA THR A 40 1.56 12.86 -24.19
C THR A 40 1.35 12.96 -25.71
N ASN A 41 0.91 11.89 -26.40
CA ASN A 41 1.09 11.82 -27.84
C ASN A 41 0.00 11.12 -28.69
N LYS A 42 -1.26 11.07 -28.26
CA LYS A 42 -2.36 10.77 -29.21
C LYS A 42 -3.57 11.66 -28.93
N ALA A 43 -4.10 12.24 -30.01
CA ALA A 43 -5.28 13.10 -30.02
C ALA A 43 -6.35 12.59 -29.06
N ILE A 44 -6.89 13.52 -28.28
CA ILE A 44 -7.94 13.30 -27.28
C ILE A 44 -9.17 12.77 -28.02
N ASP A 45 -9.25 11.46 -28.16
CA ASP A 45 -10.50 10.75 -28.38
C ASP A 45 -11.16 10.66 -27.00
N CYS A 46 -12.30 11.33 -26.87
CA CYS A 46 -12.91 11.79 -25.62
C CYS A 46 -13.38 10.71 -24.62
N HIS A 47 -12.95 9.46 -24.78
CA HIS A 47 -13.44 8.32 -23.98
C HIS A 47 -12.37 7.39 -23.41
N ALA A 48 -11.07 7.59 -23.67
CA ALA A 48 -10.01 6.79 -23.06
C ALA A 48 -8.79 7.63 -22.69
N LEU A 49 -8.61 7.88 -21.39
CA LEU A 49 -7.34 8.35 -20.84
C LEU A 49 -6.32 7.22 -21.00
N ASN A 50 -5.53 7.25 -22.08
CA ASN A 50 -4.35 6.41 -22.20
C ASN A 50 -3.33 6.91 -21.18
N LEU A 51 -3.20 6.19 -20.08
CA LEU A 51 -2.18 6.44 -19.06
C LEU A 51 -1.00 5.51 -19.33
N GLU A 52 0.20 6.08 -19.38
CA GLU A 52 1.45 5.32 -19.46
C GLU A 52 2.15 5.34 -18.11
N LEU A 53 2.69 4.20 -17.71
CA LEU A 53 3.47 4.05 -16.49
C LEU A 53 4.89 4.57 -16.73
N ASN A 54 5.29 5.63 -16.02
CA ASN A 54 6.66 6.09 -15.99
C ASN A 54 7.53 5.10 -15.20
N THR A 55 8.25 4.24 -15.92
CA THR A 55 9.09 3.18 -15.35
C THR A 55 10.27 3.72 -14.55
N GLN A 56 10.79 4.90 -14.90
CA GLN A 56 11.90 5.53 -14.17
C GLN A 56 11.46 6.04 -12.79
N ASP A 57 10.29 6.67 -12.72
CA ASP A 57 9.72 7.14 -11.45
C ASP A 57 9.36 5.94 -10.57
N LEU A 58 8.80 4.87 -11.16
CA LEU A 58 8.47 3.64 -10.43
C LEU A 58 9.72 3.00 -9.83
N GLN A 59 10.79 2.85 -10.62
CA GLN A 59 12.06 2.31 -10.13
C GLN A 59 12.63 3.19 -9.01
N SER A 60 12.52 4.51 -9.12
CA SER A 60 13.03 5.45 -8.12
C SER A 60 12.25 5.38 -6.80
N LEU A 61 10.92 5.27 -6.85
CA LEU A 61 10.09 5.04 -5.66
C LEU A 61 10.40 3.69 -5.03
N MET A 62 10.45 2.62 -5.83
CA MET A 62 10.72 1.26 -5.36
C MET A 62 12.11 1.12 -4.70
N ALA A 63 13.10 1.84 -5.20
CA ALA A 63 14.47 1.81 -4.67
C ALA A 63 14.68 2.69 -3.42
N ASP A 64 13.73 3.57 -3.07
CA ASP A 64 13.88 4.44 -1.91
C ASP A 64 13.60 3.70 -0.59
N ARG A 65 14.68 3.30 0.08
CA ARG A 65 14.61 2.59 1.36
C ARG A 65 13.94 3.39 2.48
N ALA A 66 14.11 4.71 2.53
CA ALA A 66 13.53 5.51 3.60
C ALA A 66 12.02 5.69 3.41
N LEU A 67 11.57 5.80 2.15
CA LEU A 67 10.16 5.82 1.78
C LEU A 67 9.51 4.46 2.08
N PHE A 68 10.16 3.36 1.70
CA PHE A 68 9.70 2.01 2.03
C PHE A 68 9.60 1.80 3.55
N ASN A 69 10.62 2.21 4.32
CA ASN A 69 10.58 2.08 5.77
C ASN A 69 9.42 2.88 6.39
N TYR A 70 9.14 4.08 5.88
CA TYR A 70 7.98 4.86 6.33
C TYR A 70 6.68 4.11 6.02
N PHE A 71 6.50 3.65 4.77
CA PHE A 71 5.34 2.85 4.37
C PHE A 71 5.17 1.62 5.27
N LEU A 72 6.25 0.88 5.51
CA LEU A 72 6.25 -0.32 6.34
C LEU A 72 5.81 -0.02 7.78
N ASN A 73 6.27 1.09 8.37
CA ASN A 73 5.84 1.47 9.71
C ASN A 73 4.33 1.74 9.76
N GLN A 74 3.81 2.51 8.79
CA GLN A 74 2.37 2.81 8.73
C GLN A 74 1.53 1.56 8.46
N TYR A 75 2.05 0.66 7.62
CA TYR A 75 1.46 -0.63 7.35
C TYR A 75 1.35 -1.46 8.64
N LEU A 76 2.43 -1.54 9.41
CA LEU A 76 2.45 -2.28 10.68
C LEU A 76 1.50 -1.67 11.72
N GLU A 77 1.39 -0.35 11.79
CA GLU A 77 0.40 0.33 12.65
C GLU A 77 -1.03 -0.09 12.27
N SER A 78 -1.39 0.00 10.99
CA SER A 78 -2.73 -0.42 10.52
C SER A 78 -3.00 -1.92 10.71
N MET A 79 -1.96 -2.75 10.71
CA MET A 79 -2.07 -4.17 11.03
C MET A 79 -2.34 -4.43 12.51
N LEU A 80 -1.82 -3.59 13.41
CA LEU A 80 -2.14 -3.67 14.83
C LEU A 80 -3.59 -3.27 15.09
N ASP A 81 -4.09 -2.22 14.43
CA ASP A 81 -5.49 -1.81 14.52
C ASP A 81 -6.43 -2.93 14.02
N PHE A 82 -6.10 -3.54 12.87
CA PHE A 82 -6.81 -4.72 12.35
C PHE A 82 -6.91 -5.84 13.39
N LEU A 83 -5.78 -6.16 14.04
CA LEU A 83 -5.74 -7.20 15.07
C LEU A 83 -6.65 -6.85 16.24
N GLU A 84 -6.58 -5.61 16.72
CA GLU A 84 -7.38 -5.14 17.85
C GLU A 84 -8.88 -5.21 17.55
N ASP A 85 -9.28 -4.81 16.35
CA ASP A 85 -10.67 -4.94 15.89
C ASP A 85 -11.10 -6.41 15.79
N ALA A 86 -10.28 -7.25 15.14
CA ALA A 86 -10.60 -8.66 14.89
C ALA A 86 -10.74 -9.48 16.18
N VAL A 87 -9.88 -9.25 17.19
CA VAL A 87 -9.93 -10.00 18.45
C VAL A 87 -11.08 -9.57 19.36
N CYS A 88 -11.57 -8.34 19.19
CA CYS A 88 -12.71 -7.80 19.94
C CYS A 88 -14.07 -8.29 19.44
N MET A 89 -14.16 -8.79 18.20
CA MET A 89 -15.40 -9.34 17.65
C MET A 89 -15.86 -10.62 18.37
N ARG A 90 -17.18 -10.74 18.60
CA ARG A 90 -17.83 -11.94 19.14
C ARG A 90 -19.10 -12.25 18.33
N PRO A 91 -19.18 -13.40 17.64
CA PRO A 91 -18.12 -14.42 17.49
C PRO A 91 -16.88 -13.89 16.78
N LEU A 92 -15.76 -14.61 16.85
CA LEU A 92 -14.55 -14.26 16.09
C LEU A 92 -14.85 -14.21 14.59
N PRO A 93 -14.16 -13.35 13.82
CA PRO A 93 -14.41 -13.22 12.40
C PRO A 93 -14.03 -14.52 11.67
N THR A 94 -14.82 -14.86 10.66
CA THR A 94 -14.43 -15.88 9.68
C THR A 94 -13.21 -15.42 8.88
N THR A 95 -12.48 -16.34 8.24
CA THR A 95 -11.33 -16.01 7.39
C THR A 95 -11.68 -14.99 6.29
N THR A 96 -12.88 -15.08 5.72
CA THR A 96 -13.37 -14.14 4.70
C THR A 96 -13.55 -12.74 5.27
N GLU A 97 -14.15 -12.61 6.45
CA GLU A 97 -14.32 -11.33 7.14
C GLU A 97 -12.98 -10.73 7.56
N ALA A 98 -12.08 -11.55 8.10
CA ALA A 98 -10.73 -11.13 8.46
C ALA A 98 -9.95 -10.60 7.25
N ARG A 99 -10.05 -11.26 6.09
CA ARG A 99 -9.44 -10.77 4.83
C ARG A 99 -10.04 -9.44 4.36
N LEU A 100 -11.35 -9.23 4.54
CA LEU A 100 -12.00 -7.96 4.21
C LEU A 100 -11.55 -6.83 5.15
N MET A 101 -11.50 -7.11 6.46
CA MET A 101 -11.00 -6.16 7.46
C MET A 101 -9.55 -5.78 7.18
N TYR A 102 -8.70 -6.77 6.92
CA TYR A 102 -7.31 -6.57 6.51
C TYR A 102 -7.21 -5.65 5.27
N LYS A 103 -7.99 -5.92 4.21
CA LYS A 103 -8.01 -5.07 3.01
C LYS A 103 -8.40 -3.62 3.34
N ASN A 104 -9.36 -3.42 4.24
CA ASN A 104 -9.76 -2.09 4.67
C ASN A 104 -8.63 -1.37 5.43
N SER A 105 -7.90 -2.09 6.29
CA SER A 105 -6.72 -1.54 6.96
C SER A 105 -5.62 -1.13 5.98
N ILE A 106 -5.36 -1.91 4.92
CA ILE A 106 -4.40 -1.51 3.87
C ILE A 106 -4.89 -0.28 3.11
N ASN A 107 -6.18 -0.21 2.78
CA ASN A 107 -6.75 0.99 2.15
C ASN A 107 -6.61 2.23 3.06
N ASN A 108 -6.69 2.05 4.37
CA ASN A 108 -6.46 3.13 5.33
C ASN A 108 -5.00 3.61 5.30
N VAL A 109 -4.03 2.71 5.17
CA VAL A 109 -2.61 3.10 4.95
C VAL A 109 -2.50 4.02 3.73
N HIS A 110 -3.08 3.59 2.61
CA HIS A 110 -3.07 4.33 1.36
C HIS A 110 -3.89 5.62 1.39
N ARG A 111 -4.83 5.78 2.33
CA ARG A 111 -5.71 6.95 2.40
C ARG A 111 -5.17 7.99 3.38
N PHE A 112 -4.79 7.57 4.58
CA PHE A 112 -4.41 8.48 5.65
C PHE A 112 -2.97 8.97 5.51
N TYR A 113 -2.06 8.10 5.08
CA TYR A 113 -0.63 8.44 4.99
C TYR A 113 -0.17 8.78 3.57
N ASN A 114 -1.10 8.85 2.61
CA ASN A 114 -0.79 9.20 1.22
C ASN A 114 -0.08 10.55 1.11
N THR A 115 -0.58 11.54 1.83
CA THR A 115 -0.05 12.90 1.78
C THR A 115 1.38 12.94 2.30
N ASP A 116 1.66 12.22 3.38
CA ASP A 116 2.98 12.18 4.00
C ASP A 116 3.98 11.36 3.18
N LEU A 117 3.55 10.23 2.61
CA LEU A 117 4.33 9.45 1.65
C LEU A 117 4.71 10.28 0.42
N MET A 118 3.75 11.00 -0.16
CA MET A 118 3.98 11.87 -1.31
C MET A 118 4.86 13.08 -0.96
N THR A 119 4.69 13.64 0.24
CA THR A 119 5.53 14.73 0.74
C THR A 119 6.98 14.26 0.90
N THR A 120 7.18 13.07 1.46
CA THR A 120 8.49 12.43 1.58
C THR A 120 9.13 12.19 0.21
N ALA A 121 8.37 11.67 -0.75
CA ALA A 121 8.86 11.46 -2.12
C ALA A 121 9.22 12.78 -2.83
N ARG A 122 8.40 13.83 -2.67
CA ARG A 122 8.63 15.16 -3.28
C ARG A 122 9.82 15.90 -2.67
N ASN A 123 10.00 15.83 -1.35
CA ASN A 123 11.18 16.40 -0.68
C ASN A 123 12.49 15.81 -1.21
N LYS A 124 12.45 14.57 -1.70
CA LYS A 124 13.55 13.88 -2.36
C LYS A 124 13.55 14.02 -3.88
N LYS A 125 12.60 14.78 -4.45
CA LYS A 125 12.44 15.00 -5.90
C LYS A 125 12.22 13.72 -6.71
N ILE A 126 11.59 12.71 -6.11
CA ILE A 126 11.36 11.41 -6.77
C ILE A 126 10.16 11.45 -7.72
N ASN A 127 9.22 12.38 -7.51
CA ASN A 127 7.99 12.45 -8.29
C ASN A 127 7.61 13.91 -8.61
N GLU A 128 8.41 14.57 -9.44
CA GLU A 128 8.28 16.00 -9.78
C GLU A 128 7.05 16.33 -10.65
N HIS A 129 6.31 15.32 -11.15
CA HIS A 129 5.35 15.52 -12.26
C HIS A 129 3.91 15.09 -11.99
N VAL A 130 3.61 14.45 -10.86
CA VAL A 130 2.21 14.15 -10.50
C VAL A 130 1.56 15.39 -9.88
N LYS A 131 0.87 16.16 -10.75
CA LYS A 131 -0.10 17.17 -10.33
C LYS A 131 -1.26 16.46 -9.64
N ASN A 132 -1.53 16.86 -8.39
CA ASN A 132 -2.67 16.39 -7.60
C ASN A 132 -3.99 16.67 -8.32
#